data_AF-A0A1T5F9X5-F1
#
_entry.id   AF-A0A1T5F9X5-F1
#
_cell.length_a   1.000
_cell.length_b   1.000
_cell.length_c   1.000
_cell.angle_alpha   90.00
_cell.angle_beta   90.00
_cell.angle_gamma   90.00
#
_symmetry.space_group_name_H-M   'P 1'
#
loop_
_entity.id
_entity.type
_entity.pdbx_description
1 polymer ?
#
loop_
_entity_poly.entity_id
_entity_poly.type
_entity_poly.pdbx_seq_one_letter_code
_entity_poly.pdbx_strand_id
1 'polypeptide(L)' 'MTKQKLKAAMALMADRDNAARDVAVQLGVSVSTLYAYVDAKGQPRERASELLGKRGVRSKIAA' A
#
# COMPACT_ATOMS: atom_id res chain seq x y z
N MET A 1 9.18 -4.61 4.67
CA MET A 1 7.99 -4.68 3.78
C MET A 1 8.35 -5.58 2.60
N THR A 2 7.47 -6.48 2.14
CA THR A 2 7.70 -7.34 0.96
C THR A 2 6.66 -7.08 -0.12
N LYS A 3 6.91 -7.48 -1.38
CA LYS A 3 5.95 -7.31 -2.49
C LYS A 3 4.59 -7.97 -2.20
N GLN A 4 4.59 -9.13 -1.55
CA GLN A 4 3.35 -9.83 -1.18
C GLN A 4 2.57 -9.06 -0.10
N LYS A 5 3.26 -8.64 0.98
CA LYS A 5 2.65 -7.82 2.04
C LYS A 5 2.14 -6.49 1.50
N LEU A 6 2.83 -5.89 0.53
CA LEU A 6 2.41 -4.65 -0.12
C LEU A 6 1.12 -4.82 -0.93
N LYS A 7 1.00 -5.89 -1.71
CA LYS A 7 -0.26 -6.17 -2.44
C LYS A 7 -1.43 -6.38 -1.48
N ALA A 8 -1.20 -7.11 -0.40
CA ALA A 8 -2.21 -7.30 0.65
C ALA A 8 -2.56 -5.96 1.34
N ALA A 9 -1.56 -5.15 1.69
CA ALA A 9 -1.75 -3.81 2.25
C ALA A 9 -2.60 -2.93 1.34
N MET A 10 -2.34 -2.91 0.04
CA MET A 10 -3.12 -2.12 -0.92
C MET A 10 -4.58 -2.55 -0.96
N ALA A 11 -4.86 -3.86 -0.97
CA ALA A 11 -6.23 -4.38 -0.96
C ALA A 11 -6.95 -4.06 0.36
N LEU A 12 -6.30 -4.32 1.49
CA LEU A 12 -6.89 -4.09 2.81
C LEU A 12 -7.10 -2.61 3.11
N MET A 13 -6.20 -1.72 2.69
CA MET A 13 -6.33 -0.26 2.87
C MET A 13 -7.33 0.38 1.89
N ALA A 14 -7.69 -0.30 0.80
CA ALA A 14 -8.75 0.16 -0.10
C ALA A 14 -10.15 -0.13 0.47
N ASP A 15 -10.24 -1.09 1.39
CA ASP A 15 -11.44 -1.41 2.15
C ASP A 15 -11.64 -0.37 3.26
N ARG A 16 -12.81 0.26 3.27
CA ARG A 16 -13.14 1.33 4.22
C ARG A 16 -13.41 0.80 5.63
N ASP A 17 -13.69 -0.49 5.77
CA ASP A 17 -13.95 -1.11 7.06
C ASP A 17 -12.67 -1.47 7.82
N ASN A 18 -11.51 -1.44 7.14
CA ASN A 18 -10.23 -1.77 7.74
C ASN A 18 -9.49 -0.52 8.24
N ALA A 19 -9.27 -0.45 9.55
CA ALA A 19 -8.38 0.56 10.12
C ALA A 19 -6.92 0.26 9.78
N ALA A 20 -6.15 1.28 9.39
CA ALA A 20 -4.73 1.13 9.04
C ALA A 20 -3.90 0.48 10.15
N ARG A 21 -4.31 0.66 11.42
CA ARG A 21 -3.67 0.02 12.58
C ARG A 21 -3.84 -1.50 12.53
N ASP A 22 -5.05 -1.98 12.25
CA ASP A 22 -5.35 -3.41 12.22
C ASP A 22 -4.70 -4.07 11.00
N VAL A 23 -4.71 -3.38 9.85
CA VAL A 23 -3.98 -3.83 8.66
C VAL A 23 -2.49 -3.97 8.95
N ALA A 24 -1.88 -3.01 9.66
CA ALA A 24 -0.47 -3.08 10.00
C ALA A 24 -0.17 -4.27 10.93
N VAL A 25 -1.01 -4.49 11.95
CA VAL A 25 -0.91 -5.64 12.87
C VAL A 25 -1.05 -6.96 12.12
N GLN A 26 -2.06 -7.10 11.25
CA GLN A 26 -2.31 -8.30 10.46
C GLN A 26 -1.14 -8.63 9.52
N LEU A 27 -0.48 -7.61 8.97
CA LEU A 27 0.68 -7.79 8.09
C LEU A 27 2.01 -7.92 8.86
N GLY A 28 1.99 -7.75 10.19
CA GLY A 28 3.19 -7.77 11.04
C GLY A 28 4.16 -6.66 10.67
N VAL A 29 3.67 -5.45 10.41
CA VAL A 29 4.47 -4.25 10.13
C VAL A 29 4.02 -3.10 11.02
N SER A 30 4.84 -2.07 11.16
CA SER A 30 4.41 -0.86 11.84
C SER A 30 3.44 -0.05 10.97
N VAL A 31 2.55 0.72 11.59
CA VAL A 31 1.65 1.66 10.89
C VAL A 31 2.44 2.68 10.07
N SER A 32 3.57 3.16 10.60
CA SER A 32 4.48 4.05 9.86
C SER A 32 5.06 3.37 8.62
N THR A 33 5.42 2.09 8.71
CA THR A 33 5.85 1.30 7.55
C THR A 33 4.71 1.11 6.56
N LEU A 34 3.48 0.88 7.02
CA LEU A 34 2.32 0.77 6.13
C LEU A 34 2.12 2.08 5.34
N TYR A 35 2.07 3.22 6.04
CA TYR A 35 1.88 4.53 5.40
C TYR A 35 3.07 5.00 4.57
N ALA A 36 4.27 4.46 4.77
CA ALA A 36 5.40 4.76 3.90
C ALA A 36 5.23 4.16 2.50
N TYR A 37 4.41 3.11 2.35
CA TYR A 37 4.24 2.37 1.10
C TYR A 37 2.83 2.49 0.50
N VAL A 38 1.79 2.66 1.30
CA VAL A 38 0.39 2.70 0.86
C VAL A 38 -0.32 3.89 1.51
N ASP A 39 -1.25 4.53 0.81
CA ASP A 39 -2.09 5.57 1.38
C ASP A 39 -3.40 5.03 1.99
N ALA A 40 -4.22 5.91 2.57
CA ALA A 40 -5.51 5.56 3.17
C ALA A 40 -6.57 5.09 2.15
N LYS A 41 -6.27 5.10 0.85
CA LYS A 41 -7.15 4.65 -0.24
C LYS A 41 -6.64 3.36 -0.88
N GLY A 42 -5.62 2.73 -0.30
CA GLY A 42 -4.99 1.54 -0.87
C GLY A 42 -4.09 1.82 -2.09
N GLN A 43 -3.77 3.07 -2.39
CA GLN A 43 -2.89 3.42 -3.50
C GLN A 43 -1.41 3.29 -3.11
N PRO A 44 -0.57 2.78 -4.02
CA PRO A 44 0.85 2.65 -3.77
C PRO A 44 1.53 4.03 -3.80
N ARG A 45 2.39 4.28 -2.82
CA ARG A 45 3.27 5.46 -2.76
C ARG A 45 4.57 5.22 -3.52
N GLU A 46 5.42 6.25 -3.58
CA GLU A 46 6.72 6.20 -4.25
C GLU A 46 7.56 4.99 -3.82
N ARG A 47 7.71 4.73 -2.52
CA ARG A 47 8.45 3.58 -1.98
C ARG A 47 7.87 2.22 -2.38
N ALA A 48 6.56 2.15 -2.68
CA ALA A 48 5.93 0.94 -3.19
C ALA A 48 6.28 0.65 -4.64
N SER A 49 6.66 1.65 -5.43
CA SER A 49 7.03 1.48 -6.84
C SER A 49 8.26 0.58 -7.00
N GLU A 50 9.25 0.73 -6.11
CA GLU A 50 10.46 -0.11 -6.07
C GLU A 50 10.12 -1.58 -5.83
N LEU A 51 9.23 -1.86 -4.87
CA LEU A 51 8.82 -3.24 -4.54
C LEU A 51 7.87 -3.86 -5.56
N LEU A 52 7.04 -3.05 -6.24
CA LEU A 52 6.12 -3.55 -7.25
C LEU A 52 6.86 -3.90 -8.56
N GLY A 53 8.11 -3.48 -8.71
CA GLY A 53 8.88 -3.62 -9.95
C GLY A 53 8.25 -2.83 -11.10
N LYS A 54 7.40 -1.84 -10.77
CA LYS A 54 6.75 -1.01 -11.76
C LYS A 54 7.73 0.06 -12.19
N ARG A 55 8.45 -0.22 -13.28
CA ARG A 55 8.92 0.80 -14.20
C ARG A 55 7.67 1.51 -14.76
N GLY A 56 7.18 2.51 -14.03
CA GLY A 56 6.06 3.37 -14.39
C GLY A 56 4.77 2.65 -14.78
N VAL A 57 3.91 2.30 -13.80
CA VAL A 57 2.47 2.46 -14.10
C VAL A 57 2.21 3.94 -13.94
N ARG A 58 2.43 4.66 -15.05
CA ARG A 58 1.84 5.96 -15.30
C ARG A 58 0.37 5.83 -14.92
N SER A 59 0.05 6.46 -13.80
CA SER A 59 -1.31 6.82 -13.44
C SER A 59 -1.94 7.41 -14.70
N LYS A 60 -2.96 6.73 -15.22
CA LYS A 60 -3.84 7.29 -16.24
C LYS A 60 -4.70 8.30 -15.49
N ILE A 61 -4.12 9.46 -15.19
CA ILE A 61 -4.88 10.62 -14.72
C ILE A 61 -5.46 11.24 -15.99
N ALA A 62 -6.78 11.22 -16.04
CA ALA A 62 -7.59 11.80 -17.10
C ALA A 62 -7.19 13.27 -17.36
N ALA A 63 -7.13 13.63 -18.64
CA ALA A 63 -7.22 14.99 -19.13
C ALA A 63 -8.59 15.16 -19.79
#